data_AF-A0A7V6Q599-F1
#
_entry.id   AF-A0A7V6Q599-F1
#
_cell.length_a   1.000
_cell.length_b   1.000
_cell.length_c   1.000
_cell.angle_alpha   90.00
_cell.angle_beta   90.00
_cell.angle_gamma   90.00
#
_symmetry.space_group_name_H-M   'P 1'
#
loop_
_entity.id
_entity.type
_entity.pdbx_description
1 polymer ?
#
loop_
_entity_poly.entity_id
_entity_poly.type
_entity_poly.pdbx_seq_one_letter_code
_entity_poly.pdbx_strand_id
1 'polypeptide(L)'
;MRLRTFNYFFKEAFISLIRNRWMSLASIGAVASALIILGSFLLISVNFDHILKDVESQVEITAYLEDTVDSIGITRLNSQISSISGVKEVKFISKEAALEEFKQQVGKDLLEGIDNPLPNSFRIKVDNPQNVASVAGEIQNLKGVEEVKYGKGVVEKLFNIIYWIRLLGLVIMVVFAAVSIFIISNTIRLTVFARRREINIMKYIGATDWFVRWPFLIEGMVLGFIGSAIAIGILAGGYVYLYNIVKLNIPMISLIPMEEFYNYALGFLAIGMFIGAFGSSFSIRRFLHV
;
A
#
# COMPACT_ATOMS: atom_id res chain seq x y z
N MET A 1 21.04 10.49 -32.38
CA MET A 1 21.35 9.15 -32.94
C MET A 1 20.51 8.93 -34.20
N ARG A 2 21.06 8.31 -35.25
CA ARG A 2 20.27 7.95 -36.45
C ARG A 2 19.35 6.76 -36.11
N LEU A 3 18.11 6.75 -36.60
CA LEU A 3 17.12 5.66 -36.41
C LEU A 3 17.68 4.25 -36.68
N ARG A 4 18.61 4.14 -37.65
CA ARG A 4 19.28 2.87 -38.00
C ARG A 4 20.13 2.29 -36.85
N THR A 5 20.76 3.14 -36.04
CA THR A 5 21.60 2.72 -34.90
C THR A 5 20.74 2.21 -33.74
N PHE A 6 19.58 2.81 -33.51
CA PHE A 6 18.64 2.37 -32.49
C PHE A 6 18.04 0.98 -32.81
N ASN A 7 17.64 0.78 -34.07
CA ASN A 7 17.11 -0.51 -34.53
C ASN A 7 18.17 -1.63 -34.44
N TYR A 8 19.44 -1.30 -34.69
CA TYR A 8 20.55 -2.23 -34.51
C TYR A 8 20.66 -2.72 -33.05
N PHE A 9 20.66 -1.80 -32.07
CA PHE A 9 20.77 -2.17 -30.66
C PHE A 9 19.58 -2.99 -30.15
N PHE A 10 18.36 -2.65 -30.58
CA PHE A 10 17.16 -3.42 -30.23
C PHE A 10 17.20 -4.84 -30.80
N LYS A 11 17.57 -4.98 -32.08
CA LYS A 11 17.72 -6.29 -32.72
C LYS A 11 18.78 -7.13 -32.02
N GLU A 12 19.90 -6.51 -31.66
CA GLU A 12 21.02 -7.17 -31.00
C GLU A 12 20.68 -7.63 -29.57
N ALA A 13 19.98 -6.80 -28.81
CA ALA A 13 19.43 -7.16 -27.50
C ALA A 13 18.45 -8.34 -27.60
N PHE A 14 17.53 -8.32 -28.56
CA PHE A 14 16.54 -9.39 -28.72
C PHE A 14 17.18 -10.73 -29.14
N ILE A 15 18.15 -10.69 -30.05
CA ILE A 15 18.93 -11.89 -30.43
C ILE A 15 19.69 -12.44 -29.22
N SER A 16 20.26 -11.56 -28.38
CA SER A 16 20.95 -11.94 -27.14
C SER A 16 20.03 -12.71 -26.19
N LEU A 17 18.82 -12.18 -25.96
CA LEU A 17 17.81 -12.81 -25.08
C LEU A 17 17.42 -14.21 -25.56
N ILE A 18 17.24 -14.36 -26.87
CA ILE A 18 16.90 -15.64 -27.52
C ILE A 18 18.05 -16.64 -27.44
N ARG A 19 19.30 -16.20 -27.47
CA ARG A 19 20.46 -17.09 -27.39
C ARG A 19 20.74 -17.53 -25.95
N ASN A 20 20.38 -16.72 -24.96
CA ASN A 20 20.60 -16.99 -23.54
C ASN A 20 19.28 -17.23 -22.76
N ARG A 21 18.38 -18.06 -23.30
CA ARG A 21 16.99 -18.16 -22.81
C ARG A 21 16.85 -18.52 -21.34
N TRP A 22 17.65 -19.45 -20.84
CA TRP A 22 17.56 -19.92 -19.45
C TRP A 22 17.86 -18.81 -18.43
N MET A 23 18.92 -18.04 -18.66
CA MET A 23 19.28 -16.92 -17.79
C MET A 23 18.34 -15.72 -17.95
N SER A 24 17.85 -15.48 -19.18
CA SER A 24 16.82 -14.48 -19.44
C SER A 24 15.53 -14.80 -18.70
N LEU A 25 15.07 -16.06 -18.74
CA LEU A 25 13.89 -16.52 -18.00
C LEU A 25 14.08 -16.40 -16.48
N ALA A 26 15.25 -16.79 -15.95
CA ALA A 26 15.56 -16.61 -14.53
C ALA A 26 15.52 -15.13 -14.11
N SER A 27 16.02 -14.23 -14.97
CA SER A 27 16.01 -12.78 -14.72
C SER A 27 14.60 -12.19 -14.80
N ILE A 28 13.82 -12.59 -15.80
CA ILE A 28 12.40 -12.21 -15.92
C ILE A 28 11.62 -12.68 -14.70
N GLY A 29 11.81 -13.93 -14.28
CA GLY A 29 11.18 -14.50 -13.08
C GLY A 29 11.57 -13.73 -11.83
N ALA A 30 12.85 -13.42 -11.63
CA ALA A 30 13.32 -12.64 -10.49
C ALA A 30 12.73 -11.23 -10.44
N VAL A 31 12.63 -10.53 -11.58
CA VAL A 31 11.97 -9.23 -11.65
C VAL A 31 10.47 -9.35 -11.40
N ALA A 32 9.82 -10.35 -12.03
CA ALA A 32 8.40 -10.58 -11.85
C ALA A 32 8.06 -10.88 -10.39
N SER A 33 8.80 -11.76 -9.72
CA SER A 33 8.61 -12.06 -8.29
C SER A 33 8.78 -10.83 -7.41
N ALA A 34 9.81 -10.01 -7.65
CA ALA A 34 10.00 -8.78 -6.88
C ALA A 34 8.85 -7.79 -7.06
N LEU A 35 8.37 -7.63 -8.30
CA LEU A 35 7.26 -6.73 -8.61
C LEU A 35 5.90 -7.27 -8.16
N ILE A 36 5.70 -8.59 -8.16
CA ILE A 36 4.51 -9.23 -7.57
C ILE A 36 4.48 -8.92 -6.08
N ILE A 37 5.58 -9.12 -5.36
CA ILE A 37 5.62 -8.86 -3.92
C ILE A 37 5.39 -7.37 -3.63
N LEU A 38 6.08 -6.49 -4.35
CA LEU A 38 5.87 -5.04 -4.27
C LEU A 38 4.41 -4.67 -4.56
N GLY A 39 3.85 -5.20 -5.64
CA GLY A 39 2.50 -4.87 -6.08
C GLY A 39 1.42 -5.44 -5.18
N SER A 40 1.58 -6.65 -4.68
CA SER A 40 0.71 -7.22 -3.64
C SER A 40 0.74 -6.37 -2.38
N PHE A 41 1.93 -5.96 -1.94
CA PHE A 41 2.06 -5.08 -0.78
C PHE A 41 1.37 -3.72 -0.98
N LEU A 42 1.57 -3.08 -2.14
CA LEU A 42 0.90 -1.83 -2.47
C LEU A 42 -0.62 -2.01 -2.53
N LEU A 43 -1.11 -3.06 -3.19
CA LEU A 43 -2.54 -3.38 -3.26
C LEU A 43 -3.15 -3.57 -1.88
N ILE A 44 -2.48 -4.33 -1.01
CA ILE A 44 -2.89 -4.54 0.38
C ILE A 44 -2.92 -3.18 1.08
N SER A 45 -1.86 -2.39 1.03
CA SER A 45 -1.79 -1.11 1.73
C SER A 45 -2.91 -0.16 1.30
N VAL A 46 -3.11 0.02 0.01
CA VAL A 46 -4.11 0.96 -0.53
C VAL A 46 -5.53 0.48 -0.20
N ASN A 47 -5.82 -0.82 -0.32
CA ASN A 47 -7.12 -1.35 0.10
C ASN A 47 -7.35 -1.25 1.61
N PHE A 48 -6.32 -1.49 2.42
CA PHE A 48 -6.42 -1.29 3.86
C PHE A 48 -6.72 0.18 4.20
N ASP A 49 -6.08 1.14 3.53
CA ASP A 49 -6.39 2.57 3.72
C ASP A 49 -7.84 2.90 3.33
N HIS A 50 -8.39 2.22 2.31
CA HIS A 50 -9.79 2.37 1.92
C HIS A 50 -10.76 1.79 2.96
N ILE A 51 -10.51 0.55 3.39
CA ILE A 51 -11.30 -0.12 4.43
C ILE A 51 -11.24 0.67 5.73
N LEU A 52 -10.07 1.21 6.08
CA LEU A 52 -9.92 2.11 7.20
C LEU A 52 -10.86 3.29 7.05
N LYS A 53 -10.80 4.09 5.97
CA LYS A 53 -11.71 5.24 5.80
C LYS A 53 -13.19 4.91 5.96
N ASP A 54 -13.63 3.74 5.49
CA ASP A 54 -15.00 3.26 5.69
C ASP A 54 -15.30 2.99 7.16
N VAL A 55 -14.41 2.28 7.87
CA VAL A 55 -14.53 2.02 9.32
C VAL A 55 -14.39 3.29 10.14
N GLU A 56 -13.48 4.19 9.77
CA GLU A 56 -13.22 5.49 10.41
C GLU A 56 -14.47 6.37 10.45
N SER A 57 -15.31 6.31 9.41
CA SER A 57 -16.61 6.99 9.38
C SER A 57 -17.59 6.48 10.47
N GLN A 58 -17.35 5.28 11.01
CA GLN A 58 -18.15 4.62 12.04
C GLN A 58 -17.50 4.65 13.43
N VAL A 59 -16.22 5.02 13.55
CA VAL A 59 -15.54 5.13 14.85
C VAL A 59 -15.91 6.45 15.51
N GLU A 60 -16.97 6.40 16.31
CA GLU A 60 -17.40 7.51 17.17
C GLU A 60 -16.83 7.34 18.59
N ILE A 61 -16.41 8.45 19.19
CA ILE A 61 -16.09 8.50 20.62
C ILE A 61 -17.42 8.80 21.34
N THR A 62 -17.79 7.95 22.30
CA THR A 62 -18.93 8.17 23.18
C THR A 62 -18.43 8.60 24.54
N ALA A 63 -18.69 9.84 24.93
CA ALA A 63 -18.39 10.36 26.26
C ALA A 63 -19.68 10.37 27.11
N TYR A 64 -19.76 9.48 28.09
CA TYR A 64 -20.85 9.44 29.06
C TYR A 64 -20.65 10.49 30.14
N LEU A 65 -21.73 11.18 30.47
CA LEU A 65 -21.75 12.27 31.44
C LEU A 65 -22.19 11.77 32.81
N GLU A 66 -21.64 12.39 33.85
CA GLU A 66 -22.14 12.18 35.21
C GLU A 66 -23.60 12.66 35.32
N ASP A 67 -24.44 11.94 36.07
CA ASP A 67 -25.85 12.30 36.28
C ASP A 67 -26.06 13.68 36.94
N THR A 68 -25.03 14.22 37.59
CA THR A 68 -25.04 15.52 38.26
C THR A 68 -24.90 16.72 37.32
N VAL A 69 -24.64 16.49 36.02
CA VAL A 69 -24.44 17.58 35.06
C VAL A 69 -25.79 18.18 34.62
N ASP A 70 -25.97 19.47 34.88
CA ASP A 70 -27.15 20.22 34.47
C ASP A 70 -27.08 20.71 33.00
N SER A 71 -28.16 21.30 32.50
CA SER A 71 -28.25 21.78 31.11
C SER A 71 -27.19 22.84 30.76
N ILE A 72 -26.79 23.66 31.74
CA ILE A 72 -25.71 24.65 31.59
C ILE A 72 -24.36 23.94 31.46
N GLY A 73 -24.11 22.93 32.31
CA GLY A 73 -22.93 22.07 32.26
C GLY A 73 -22.81 21.32 30.93
N ILE A 74 -23.90 20.77 30.41
CA ILE A 74 -23.96 20.12 29.09
C ILE A 74 -23.55 21.10 27.99
N THR A 75 -24.10 22.32 28.00
CA THR A 75 -23.76 23.34 27.00
C THR A 75 -22.29 23.73 27.05
N ARG A 76 -21.74 23.88 28.26
CA ARG A 76 -20.31 24.18 28.46
C ARG A 76 -19.42 23.04 27.96
N LEU A 77 -19.74 21.79 28.30
CA LEU A 77 -19.01 20.62 27.83
C LEU A 77 -19.06 20.50 26.32
N ASN A 78 -20.21 20.76 25.70
CA ASN A 78 -20.34 20.75 24.24
C ASN A 78 -19.36 21.75 23.58
N SER A 79 -19.28 22.98 24.09
CA SER A 79 -18.32 23.97 23.60
C SER A 79 -16.86 23.57 23.86
N GLN A 80 -16.54 23.03 25.03
CA GLN A 80 -15.19 22.58 25.37
C GLN A 80 -14.74 21.43 24.44
N ILE A 81 -15.58 20.40 24.27
CA ILE A 81 -15.29 19.26 23.40
C ILE A 81 -15.14 19.73 21.95
N SER A 82 -16.02 20.64 21.49
CA SER A 82 -15.96 21.17 20.11
C SER A 82 -14.71 22.01 19.83
N SER A 83 -14.05 22.51 20.88
CA SER A 83 -12.81 23.30 20.76
C SER A 83 -11.53 22.45 20.77
N ILE A 84 -11.64 21.15 21.04
CA ILE A 84 -10.50 20.23 21.02
C ILE A 84 -10.00 20.07 19.57
N SER A 85 -8.69 20.21 19.37
CA SER A 85 -8.08 20.01 18.07
C SER A 85 -8.30 18.58 17.59
N GLY A 86 -8.83 18.44 16.38
CA GLY A 86 -9.13 17.15 15.79
C GLY A 86 -10.57 16.67 16.02
N VAL A 87 -11.42 17.45 16.69
CA VAL A 87 -12.86 17.19 16.72
C VAL A 87 -13.53 17.78 15.49
N LYS A 88 -14.33 16.96 14.80
CA LYS A 88 -15.08 17.33 13.57
C LYS A 88 -16.54 17.62 13.85
N GLU A 89 -17.18 16.80 14.69
CA GLU A 89 -18.60 16.90 15.01
C GLU A 89 -18.85 16.43 16.45
N VAL A 90 -19.74 17.12 17.16
CA VAL A 90 -20.18 16.75 18.51
C VAL A 90 -21.71 16.73 18.51
N LYS A 91 -22.29 15.61 18.92
CA LYS A 91 -23.74 15.41 19.02
C LYS A 91 -24.11 14.98 20.43
N PHE A 92 -24.97 15.76 21.07
CA PHE A 92 -25.56 15.40 22.35
C PHE A 92 -26.67 14.35 22.16
N ILE A 93 -26.64 13.31 22.98
CA ILE A 93 -27.67 12.26 23.06
C ILE A 93 -28.15 12.20 24.50
N SER A 94 -29.43 12.53 24.70
CA SER A 94 -30.04 12.41 26.03
C SER A 94 -30.22 10.95 26.41
N LYS A 95 -30.31 10.67 27.71
CA LYS A 95 -30.60 9.33 28.22
C LYS A 95 -31.89 8.72 27.63
N GLU A 96 -32.91 9.53 27.36
CA GLU A 96 -34.17 9.08 26.75
C GLU A 96 -33.95 8.67 25.29
N ALA A 97 -33.22 9.49 24.51
CA ALA A 97 -32.88 9.18 23.13
C ALA A 97 -31.98 7.93 23.02
N ALA A 98 -31.01 7.79 23.93
CA ALA A 98 -30.15 6.61 24.01
C ALA A 98 -30.95 5.32 24.27
N LEU A 99 -31.95 5.38 25.15
CA LEU A 99 -32.83 4.26 25.44
C LEU A 99 -33.70 3.87 24.24
N GLU A 100 -34.20 4.86 23.50
CA GLU A 100 -35.01 4.61 22.31
C GLU A 100 -34.20 3.91 21.20
N GLU A 101 -32.97 4.37 20.95
CA GLU A 101 -32.06 3.71 20.00
C GLU A 101 -31.70 2.29 20.45
N PHE A 102 -31.41 2.10 21.75
CA PHE A 102 -31.08 0.78 22.30
C PHE A 102 -32.24 -0.21 22.15
N LYS A 103 -33.48 0.26 22.38
CA LYS A 103 -34.71 -0.53 22.15
C LYS A 103 -34.89 -0.94 20.70
N GLN A 104 -34.48 -0.11 19.74
CA GLN A 104 -34.55 -0.45 18.32
C GLN A 104 -33.53 -1.52 17.92
N GLN A 105 -32.35 -1.55 18.55
CA GLN A 105 -31.31 -2.54 18.25
C GLN A 105 -31.55 -3.91 18.88
N VAL A 106 -32.01 -3.94 20.13
CA VAL A 106 -32.15 -5.19 20.90
C VAL A 106 -33.56 -5.79 20.78
N GLY A 107 -34.56 -4.98 20.43
CA GLY A 107 -35.97 -5.37 20.39
C GLY A 107 -36.71 -4.90 21.64
N LYS A 108 -37.88 -4.27 21.43
CA LYS A 108 -38.64 -3.57 22.49
C LYS A 108 -39.09 -4.49 23.63
N ASP A 109 -39.41 -5.73 23.31
CA ASP A 109 -40.01 -6.70 24.24
C ASP A 109 -39.03 -7.20 25.30
N LEU A 110 -37.71 -7.07 25.06
CA LEU A 110 -36.66 -7.49 26.00
C LEU A 110 -36.37 -6.45 27.09
N LEU A 111 -36.96 -5.25 26.99
CA LEU A 111 -36.63 -4.10 27.85
C LEU A 111 -37.88 -3.51 28.55
N GLU A 112 -39.00 -4.22 28.55
CA GLU A 112 -40.19 -3.81 29.29
C GLU A 112 -39.98 -3.96 30.82
N GLY A 113 -40.28 -2.90 31.58
CA GLY A 113 -40.23 -2.91 33.05
C GLY A 113 -38.87 -2.58 33.69
N ILE A 114 -37.86 -2.22 32.90
CA ILE A 114 -36.53 -1.82 33.40
C ILE A 114 -36.42 -0.28 33.38
N ASP A 115 -36.04 0.33 34.51
CA ASP A 115 -35.71 1.76 34.60
C ASP A 115 -34.48 2.08 33.73
N ASN A 116 -34.47 3.25 33.09
CA ASN A 116 -33.43 3.62 32.12
C ASN A 116 -32.03 3.63 32.76
N PRO A 117 -31.14 2.68 32.43
CA PRO A 117 -29.81 2.61 33.03
C PRO A 117 -28.78 3.45 32.26
N LEU A 118 -29.19 4.13 31.18
CA LEU A 118 -28.27 4.82 30.27
C LEU A 118 -28.08 6.28 30.71
N PRO A 119 -26.84 6.78 30.84
CA PRO A 119 -26.57 8.17 31.14
C PRO A 119 -26.67 9.05 29.88
N ASN A 120 -26.67 10.37 30.08
CA ASN A 120 -26.50 11.32 28.97
C ASN A 120 -25.11 11.13 28.33
N SER A 121 -24.99 11.36 27.02
CA SER A 121 -23.70 11.22 26.34
C SER A 121 -23.49 12.20 25.22
N PHE A 122 -22.23 12.44 24.88
CA PHE A 122 -21.83 13.04 23.62
C PHE A 122 -21.29 11.95 22.70
N ARG A 123 -21.74 11.94 21.44
CA ARG A 123 -21.07 11.25 20.34
C ARG A 123 -20.21 12.23 19.57
N ILE A 124 -18.92 11.95 19.50
CA ILE A 124 -17.91 12.80 18.91
C ILE A 124 -17.28 12.09 17.72
N LYS A 125 -17.22 12.78 16.57
CA LYS A 125 -16.43 12.36 15.42
C LYS A 125 -15.14 13.17 15.38
N VAL A 126 -14.04 12.50 15.12
CA VAL A 126 -12.74 13.14 14.91
C VAL A 126 -12.44 13.32 13.43
N ASP A 127 -11.54 14.24 13.14
CA ASP A 127 -11.06 14.54 11.78
C ASP A 127 -10.14 13.45 11.22
N ASN A 128 -9.28 12.91 12.07
CA ASN A 128 -8.31 11.88 11.78
C ASN A 128 -8.38 10.82 12.89
N PRO A 129 -8.55 9.54 12.53
CA PRO A 129 -8.72 8.48 13.51
C PRO A 129 -7.45 8.14 14.29
N GLN A 130 -6.28 8.54 13.81
CA GLN A 130 -5.05 8.51 14.61
C GLN A 130 -5.16 9.41 15.86
N ASN A 131 -6.04 10.43 15.82
CA ASN A 131 -6.29 11.33 16.93
C ASN A 131 -7.32 10.78 17.94
N VAL A 132 -8.03 9.68 17.64
CA VAL A 132 -9.10 9.14 18.53
C VAL A 132 -8.60 8.94 19.95
N ALA A 133 -7.44 8.30 20.12
CA ALA A 133 -6.89 8.01 21.44
C ALA A 133 -6.49 9.29 22.20
N SER A 134 -5.93 10.29 21.50
CA SER A 134 -5.54 11.57 22.08
C SER A 134 -6.77 12.38 22.50
N VAL A 135 -7.73 12.55 21.57
CA VAL A 135 -8.96 13.31 21.81
C VAL A 135 -9.80 12.65 22.91
N ALA A 136 -9.94 11.32 22.91
CA ALA A 136 -10.64 10.63 23.97
C ALA A 136 -9.94 10.78 25.33
N GLY A 137 -8.60 10.78 25.35
CA GLY A 137 -7.80 11.06 26.55
C GLY A 137 -8.03 12.47 27.10
N GLU A 138 -8.11 13.48 26.22
CA GLU A 138 -8.44 14.84 26.62
C GLU A 138 -9.88 14.95 27.17
N ILE A 139 -10.85 14.34 26.49
CA ILE A 139 -12.27 14.37 26.92
C ILE A 139 -12.46 13.66 28.26
N GLN A 140 -11.76 12.54 28.51
CA GLN A 140 -11.85 11.78 29.77
C GLN A 140 -11.40 12.61 30.99
N ASN A 141 -10.58 13.64 30.78
CA ASN A 141 -10.09 14.52 31.86
C ASN A 141 -11.01 15.73 32.12
N LEU A 142 -12.07 15.92 31.33
CA LEU A 142 -13.02 17.01 31.54
C LEU A 142 -13.93 16.72 32.75
N LYS A 143 -14.17 17.74 33.57
CA LYS A 143 -15.09 17.62 34.71
C LYS A 143 -16.53 17.43 34.24
N GLY A 144 -17.23 16.42 34.78
CA GLY A 144 -18.58 16.04 34.39
C GLY A 144 -18.66 14.95 33.33
N VAL A 145 -17.51 14.42 32.89
CA VAL A 145 -17.42 13.21 32.06
C VAL A 145 -17.10 12.03 32.96
N GLU A 146 -17.98 11.03 32.98
CA GLU A 146 -17.82 9.82 33.79
C GLU A 146 -16.91 8.81 33.09
N GLU A 147 -17.25 8.46 31.85
CA GLU A 147 -16.53 7.43 31.08
C GLU A 147 -16.50 7.79 29.60
N VAL A 148 -15.33 7.66 28.97
CA VAL A 148 -15.18 7.80 27.52
C VAL A 148 -14.95 6.43 26.89
N LYS A 149 -15.94 5.96 26.14
CA LYS A 149 -15.84 4.76 25.31
C LYS A 149 -15.57 5.14 23.88
N TYR A 150 -14.42 4.72 23.41
CA TYR A 150 -14.10 4.56 22.00
C TYR A 150 -13.73 3.08 21.81
N GLY A 151 -13.46 2.62 20.58
CA GLY A 151 -12.95 1.27 20.30
C GLY A 151 -11.54 0.99 20.89
N LYS A 152 -11.33 1.34 22.15
CA LYS A 152 -10.08 1.37 22.91
C LYS A 152 -9.48 -0.04 22.93
N GLY A 153 -8.18 -0.12 22.64
CA GLY A 153 -7.44 -1.37 22.53
C GLY A 153 -7.68 -2.17 21.24
N VAL A 154 -8.83 -2.07 20.57
CA VAL A 154 -9.03 -2.73 19.25
C VAL A 154 -8.42 -1.87 18.15
N VAL A 155 -8.69 -0.57 18.16
CA VAL A 155 -8.16 0.39 17.17
C VAL A 155 -6.63 0.51 17.27
N GLU A 156 -6.09 0.61 18.49
CA GLU A 156 -4.62 0.66 18.71
C GLU A 156 -3.92 -0.63 18.27
N LYS A 157 -4.49 -1.81 18.58
CA LYS A 157 -3.96 -3.09 18.11
C LYS A 157 -4.00 -3.15 16.59
N LEU A 158 -5.07 -2.68 15.96
CA LEU A 158 -5.22 -2.65 14.52
C LEU A 158 -4.17 -1.74 13.86
N PHE A 159 -3.97 -0.52 14.37
CA PHE A 159 -2.90 0.36 13.86
C PHE A 159 -1.50 -0.22 14.06
N ASN A 160 -1.23 -0.86 15.20
CA ASN A 160 0.07 -1.52 15.44
C ASN A 160 0.29 -2.69 14.46
N ILE A 161 -0.72 -3.53 14.23
CA ILE A 161 -0.65 -4.63 13.25
C ILE A 161 -0.34 -4.07 11.86
N ILE A 162 -1.03 -3.01 11.44
CA ILE A 162 -0.81 -2.36 10.15
C ILE A 162 0.61 -1.81 10.04
N TYR A 163 1.10 -1.14 11.07
CA TYR A 163 2.47 -0.63 11.10
C TYR A 163 3.49 -1.75 10.86
N TRP A 164 3.34 -2.88 11.56
CA TRP A 164 4.24 -4.03 11.39
C TRP A 164 4.12 -4.67 10.00
N ILE A 165 2.92 -4.79 9.45
CA ILE A 165 2.72 -5.27 8.06
C ILE A 165 3.42 -4.34 7.07
N ARG A 166 3.30 -3.01 7.25
CA ARG A 166 3.96 -2.02 6.39
C ARG A 166 5.48 -2.12 6.46
N LEU A 167 6.02 -2.21 7.67
CA LEU A 167 7.46 -2.32 7.89
C LEU A 167 8.02 -3.60 7.28
N LEU A 168 7.38 -4.75 7.55
CA LEU A 168 7.79 -6.04 6.98
C LEU A 168 7.71 -6.03 5.45
N GLY A 169 6.63 -5.50 4.89
CA GLY A 169 6.48 -5.38 3.44
C GLY A 169 7.56 -4.53 2.79
N LEU A 170 7.93 -3.40 3.40
CA LEU A 170 9.02 -2.55 2.93
C LEU A 170 10.38 -3.29 2.97
N VAL A 171 10.67 -4.01 4.06
CA VAL A 171 11.91 -4.80 4.18
C VAL A 171 11.98 -5.87 3.08
N ILE A 172 10.92 -6.64 2.88
CA ILE A 172 10.88 -7.69 1.85
C ILE A 172 11.04 -7.07 0.45
N MET A 173 10.38 -5.95 0.18
CA MET A 173 10.51 -5.22 -1.08
C MET A 173 11.96 -4.86 -1.40
N VAL A 174 12.68 -4.28 -0.43
CA VAL A 174 14.09 -3.89 -0.62
C VAL A 174 14.96 -5.12 -0.89
N VAL A 175 14.76 -6.20 -0.15
CA VAL A 175 15.51 -7.46 -0.34
C VAL A 175 15.27 -8.03 -1.74
N PHE A 176 14.02 -8.12 -2.18
CA PHE A 176 13.71 -8.66 -3.51
C PHE A 176 14.21 -7.76 -4.64
N ALA A 177 14.13 -6.43 -4.50
CA ALA A 177 14.72 -5.51 -5.47
C ALA A 177 16.24 -5.74 -5.61
N ALA A 178 16.95 -5.91 -4.48
CA ALA A 178 18.37 -6.22 -4.49
C ALA A 178 18.67 -7.57 -5.16
N VAL A 179 17.86 -8.60 -4.90
CA VAL A 179 17.98 -9.92 -5.54
C VAL A 179 17.77 -9.82 -7.06
N SER A 180 16.76 -9.09 -7.53
CA SER A 180 16.53 -8.89 -8.96
C SER A 180 17.70 -8.18 -9.63
N ILE A 181 18.20 -7.09 -9.01
CA ILE A 181 19.39 -6.36 -9.49
C ILE A 181 20.60 -7.31 -9.57
N PHE A 182 20.80 -8.14 -8.56
CA PHE A 182 21.90 -9.10 -8.52
C PHE A 182 21.80 -10.15 -9.64
N ILE A 183 20.62 -10.73 -9.85
CA ILE A 183 20.39 -11.73 -10.89
C ILE A 183 20.57 -11.11 -12.28
N ILE A 184 19.98 -9.93 -12.54
CA ILE A 184 20.17 -9.21 -13.80
C ILE A 184 21.65 -8.90 -14.02
N SER A 185 22.35 -8.43 -12.99
CA SER A 185 23.77 -8.12 -13.08
C SER A 185 24.59 -9.35 -13.48
N ASN A 186 24.28 -10.52 -12.91
CA ASN A 186 24.93 -11.77 -13.24
C ASN A 186 24.61 -12.25 -14.67
N THR A 187 23.36 -12.12 -15.09
CA THR A 187 22.94 -12.44 -16.46
C THR A 187 23.68 -11.59 -17.49
N ILE A 188 23.72 -10.27 -17.28
CA ILE A 188 24.44 -9.36 -18.18
C ILE A 188 25.95 -9.66 -18.18
N ARG A 189 26.53 -10.00 -17.01
CA ARG A 189 27.94 -10.41 -16.94
C ARG A 189 28.24 -11.62 -17.81
N LEU A 190 27.40 -12.64 -17.74
CA LEU A 190 27.54 -13.85 -18.56
C LEU A 190 27.36 -13.56 -20.04
N THR A 191 26.39 -12.71 -20.40
CA THR A 191 26.18 -12.27 -21.78
C THR A 191 27.39 -11.50 -22.31
N VAL A 192 27.95 -10.57 -21.53
CA VAL A 192 29.18 -9.83 -21.89
C VAL A 192 30.36 -10.79 -22.07
N PHE A 193 30.56 -11.74 -21.16
CA PHE A 193 31.63 -12.72 -21.25
C PHE A 193 31.53 -13.62 -22.50
N ALA A 194 30.30 -14.02 -22.85
CA ALA A 194 30.03 -14.79 -24.06
C ALA A 194 30.36 -14.00 -25.34
N ARG A 195 30.24 -12.67 -25.30
CA ARG A 195 30.46 -11.77 -26.45
C ARG A 195 31.81 -11.03 -26.42
N ARG A 196 32.70 -11.37 -25.49
CA ARG A 196 33.97 -10.65 -25.28
C ARG A 196 34.83 -10.48 -26.55
N ARG A 197 34.84 -11.48 -27.45
CA ARG A 197 35.61 -11.39 -28.71
C ARG A 197 35.05 -10.32 -29.64
N GLU A 198 33.72 -10.28 -29.81
CA GLU A 198 33.04 -9.26 -30.61
C GLU A 198 33.28 -7.86 -30.04
N ILE A 199 33.15 -7.72 -28.71
CA ILE A 199 33.38 -6.46 -27.99
C ILE A 199 34.82 -5.97 -28.18
N ASN A 200 35.81 -6.87 -28.08
CA ASN A 200 37.22 -6.51 -28.27
C ASN A 200 37.51 -6.04 -29.70
N ILE A 201 36.94 -6.72 -30.71
CA ILE A 201 37.07 -6.28 -32.11
C ILE A 201 36.47 -4.88 -32.28
N MET A 202 35.29 -4.62 -31.71
CA MET A 202 34.66 -3.30 -31.75
C MET A 202 35.52 -2.22 -31.07
N LYS A 203 36.14 -2.52 -29.92
CA LYS A 203 37.07 -1.60 -29.25
C LYS A 203 38.30 -1.31 -30.12
N TYR A 204 38.87 -2.31 -30.81
CA TYR A 204 40.05 -2.12 -31.67
C TYR A 204 39.77 -1.25 -32.90
N ILE A 205 38.55 -1.24 -33.43
CA ILE A 205 38.14 -0.35 -34.54
C ILE A 205 37.66 1.03 -34.06
N GLY A 206 37.81 1.36 -32.78
CA GLY A 206 37.53 2.69 -32.22
C GLY A 206 36.10 2.89 -31.70
N ALA A 207 35.34 1.84 -31.43
CA ALA A 207 34.02 1.99 -30.81
C ALA A 207 34.12 2.57 -29.39
N THR A 208 33.32 3.59 -29.11
CA THR A 208 33.22 4.18 -27.76
C THR A 208 32.64 3.19 -26.75
N ASP A 209 33.04 3.29 -25.48
CA ASP A 209 32.46 2.47 -24.39
C ASP A 209 30.94 2.58 -24.32
N TRP A 210 30.37 3.75 -24.62
CA TRP A 210 28.93 3.96 -24.62
C TRP A 210 28.24 3.15 -25.72
N PHE A 211 28.85 3.07 -26.91
CA PHE A 211 28.34 2.26 -28.03
C PHE A 211 28.27 0.77 -27.66
N VAL A 212 29.28 0.26 -26.93
CA VAL A 212 29.31 -1.13 -26.45
C VAL A 212 28.29 -1.38 -25.34
N ARG A 213 27.95 -0.38 -24.53
CA ARG A 213 27.05 -0.49 -23.37
C ARG A 213 25.56 -0.52 -23.73
N TRP A 214 25.15 0.22 -24.76
CA TRP A 214 23.73 0.36 -25.13
C TRP A 214 22.96 -0.94 -25.35
N PRO A 215 23.49 -1.94 -26.08
CA PRO A 215 22.79 -3.21 -26.29
C PRO A 215 22.43 -3.90 -24.97
N PHE A 216 23.35 -3.90 -24.00
CA PHE A 216 23.13 -4.53 -22.69
C PHE A 216 22.17 -3.73 -21.80
N LEU A 217 22.19 -2.40 -21.89
CA LEU A 217 21.21 -1.55 -21.21
C LEU A 217 19.80 -1.83 -21.71
N ILE A 218 19.63 -1.91 -23.03
CA ILE A 218 18.34 -2.25 -23.66
C ILE A 218 17.93 -3.67 -23.31
N GLU A 219 18.86 -4.64 -23.30
CA GLU A 219 18.59 -6.01 -22.85
C GLU A 219 18.05 -6.04 -21.41
N GLY A 220 18.69 -5.31 -20.49
CA GLY A 220 18.23 -5.15 -19.12
C GLY A 220 16.83 -4.51 -19.04
N MET A 221 16.59 -3.44 -19.79
CA MET A 221 15.27 -2.78 -19.84
C MET A 221 14.18 -3.72 -20.36
N VAL A 222 14.47 -4.53 -21.40
CA VAL A 222 13.51 -5.49 -21.97
C VAL A 222 13.22 -6.61 -20.98
N LEU A 223 14.22 -7.16 -20.29
CA LEU A 223 14.03 -8.12 -19.21
C LEU A 223 13.13 -7.54 -18.10
N GLY A 224 13.41 -6.30 -17.71
CA GLY A 224 12.64 -5.55 -16.73
C GLY A 224 11.18 -5.35 -17.16
N PHE A 225 10.98 -4.92 -18.41
CA PHE A 225 9.67 -4.71 -19.01
C PHE A 225 8.84 -6.00 -19.05
N ILE A 226 9.40 -7.10 -19.57
CA ILE A 226 8.69 -8.38 -19.66
C ILE A 226 8.35 -8.89 -18.25
N GLY A 227 9.30 -8.81 -17.30
CA GLY A 227 9.05 -9.18 -15.91
C GLY A 227 7.92 -8.37 -15.28
N SER A 228 7.89 -7.05 -15.50
CA SER A 228 6.81 -6.19 -15.02
C SER A 228 5.46 -6.47 -15.67
N ALA A 229 5.43 -6.73 -16.97
CA ALA A 229 4.19 -7.07 -17.66
C ALA A 229 3.58 -8.37 -17.13
N ILE A 230 4.42 -9.39 -16.88
CA ILE A 230 3.98 -10.66 -16.27
C ILE A 230 3.47 -10.42 -14.85
N ALA A 231 4.20 -9.65 -14.03
CA ALA A 231 3.79 -9.32 -12.67
C ALA A 231 2.43 -8.61 -12.65
N ILE A 232 2.23 -7.61 -13.51
CA ILE A 232 0.95 -6.88 -13.63
C ILE A 232 -0.18 -7.84 -14.02
N GLY A 233 0.04 -8.74 -14.99
CA GLY A 233 -0.97 -9.72 -15.40
C GLY A 233 -1.38 -10.66 -14.24
N ILE A 234 -0.40 -11.15 -13.48
CA ILE A 234 -0.65 -12.01 -12.31
C ILE A 234 -1.38 -11.24 -11.21
N LEU A 235 -0.96 -10.01 -10.91
CA LEU A 235 -1.59 -9.17 -9.90
C LEU A 235 -3.03 -8.79 -10.29
N ALA A 236 -3.25 -8.41 -11.54
CA ALA A 236 -4.58 -8.10 -12.07
C ALA A 236 -5.50 -9.32 -11.93
N GLY A 237 -5.07 -10.49 -12.43
CA GLY A 237 -5.86 -11.72 -12.34
C GLY A 237 -6.14 -12.14 -10.90
N GLY A 238 -5.12 -12.09 -10.03
CA GLY A 238 -5.26 -12.39 -8.62
C GLY A 238 -6.20 -11.44 -7.89
N TYR A 239 -6.15 -10.14 -8.21
CA TYR A 239 -7.04 -9.15 -7.61
C TYR A 239 -8.48 -9.28 -8.10
N VAL A 240 -8.74 -9.59 -9.38
CA VAL A 240 -10.11 -9.89 -9.85
C VAL A 240 -10.70 -11.06 -9.06
N TYR A 241 -9.92 -12.12 -8.89
CA TYR A 241 -10.35 -13.30 -8.15
C TYR A 241 -10.66 -12.95 -6.68
N LEU A 242 -9.76 -12.22 -6.01
CA LEU A 242 -9.94 -11.79 -4.62
C LEU A 242 -11.15 -10.86 -4.46
N TYR A 243 -11.30 -9.89 -5.36
CA TYR A 243 -12.41 -8.94 -5.35
C TYR A 243 -13.77 -9.63 -5.41
N ASN A 244 -13.90 -10.62 -6.30
CA ASN A 244 -15.13 -11.41 -6.40
C ASN A 244 -15.42 -12.22 -5.13
N ILE A 245 -14.40 -12.82 -4.52
CA ILE A 245 -14.56 -13.57 -3.26
C ILE A 245 -15.04 -12.64 -2.14
N VAL A 246 -14.37 -11.51 -1.95
CA VAL A 246 -14.70 -10.57 -0.87
C VAL A 246 -16.09 -10.00 -1.06
N LYS A 247 -16.45 -9.57 -2.28
CA LYS A 247 -17.78 -9.03 -2.58
C LYS A 247 -18.91 -10.03 -2.32
N LEU A 248 -18.70 -11.31 -2.62
CA LEU A 248 -19.72 -12.35 -2.45
C LEU A 248 -19.88 -12.81 -1.00
N ASN A 249 -18.79 -12.83 -0.21
CA ASN A 249 -18.79 -13.39 1.14
C ASN A 249 -18.87 -12.34 2.24
N ILE A 250 -18.41 -11.11 1.99
CA ILE A 250 -18.31 -10.04 2.99
C ILE A 250 -18.79 -8.70 2.36
N PRO A 251 -20.10 -8.53 2.14
CA PRO A 251 -20.65 -7.33 1.48
C PRO A 251 -20.45 -6.03 2.26
N MET A 252 -20.06 -6.12 3.54
CA MET A 252 -19.72 -4.98 4.40
C MET A 252 -18.36 -4.36 4.06
N ILE A 253 -17.45 -5.08 3.38
CA ILE A 253 -16.11 -4.60 3.04
C ILE A 253 -16.09 -4.18 1.57
N SER A 254 -15.83 -2.89 1.33
CA SER A 254 -15.59 -2.37 -0.01
C SER A 254 -14.09 -2.41 -0.34
N LEU A 255 -13.75 -2.88 -1.53
CA LEU A 255 -12.40 -2.86 -2.07
C LEU A 255 -12.33 -1.83 -3.19
N ILE A 256 -11.13 -1.32 -3.44
CA ILE A 256 -10.91 -0.29 -4.44
C ILE A 256 -11.30 -0.80 -5.84
N PRO A 257 -12.03 0.00 -6.65
CA PRO A 257 -12.38 -0.36 -8.01
C PRO A 257 -11.16 -0.65 -8.89
N MET A 258 -11.31 -1.59 -9.82
CA MET A 258 -10.22 -2.00 -10.71
C MET A 258 -9.66 -0.90 -11.61
N GLU A 259 -10.43 0.16 -11.84
CA GLU A 259 -9.99 1.30 -12.63
C GLU A 259 -8.79 2.00 -11.99
N GLU A 260 -8.76 2.08 -10.65
CA GLU A 260 -7.61 2.65 -9.93
C GLU A 260 -6.37 1.75 -10.02
N PHE A 261 -6.54 0.43 -10.11
CA PHE A 261 -5.42 -0.50 -10.29
C PHE A 261 -4.64 -0.22 -11.57
N TYR A 262 -5.33 0.06 -12.68
CA TYR A 262 -4.69 0.37 -13.97
C TYR A 262 -3.84 1.64 -13.93
N ASN A 263 -4.18 2.61 -13.05
CA ASN A 263 -3.35 3.81 -12.87
C ASN A 263 -1.96 3.46 -12.33
N TYR A 264 -1.83 2.42 -11.50
CA TYR A 264 -0.54 1.98 -10.97
C TYR A 264 0.25 1.10 -11.95
N ALA A 265 -0.41 0.50 -12.95
CA ALA A 265 0.23 -0.41 -13.91
C ALA A 265 1.38 0.25 -14.70
N LEU A 266 1.21 1.51 -15.13
CA LEU A 266 2.28 2.26 -15.80
C LEU A 266 3.48 2.50 -14.88
N GLY A 267 3.22 2.75 -13.59
CA GLY A 267 4.26 2.87 -12.57
C GLY A 267 5.05 1.57 -12.41
N PHE A 268 4.38 0.41 -12.35
CA PHE A 268 5.05 -0.89 -12.27
C PHE A 268 5.91 -1.20 -13.51
N LEU A 269 5.42 -0.86 -14.70
CA LEU A 269 6.22 -0.99 -15.94
C LEU A 269 7.48 -0.12 -15.87
N ALA A 270 7.34 1.14 -15.43
CA ALA A 270 8.47 2.06 -15.28
C ALA A 270 9.50 1.56 -14.25
N ILE A 271 9.04 1.08 -13.09
CA ILE A 271 9.90 0.52 -12.04
C ILE A 271 10.62 -0.73 -12.54
N GLY A 272 9.92 -1.64 -13.24
CA GLY A 272 10.53 -2.84 -13.80
C GLY A 272 11.63 -2.53 -14.82
N MET A 273 11.36 -1.60 -15.74
CA MET A 273 12.36 -1.12 -16.70
C MET A 273 13.56 -0.46 -15.97
N PHE A 274 13.30 0.31 -14.92
CA PHE A 274 14.35 0.95 -14.13
C PHE A 274 15.23 -0.07 -13.41
N ILE A 275 14.65 -1.08 -12.74
CA ILE A 275 15.39 -2.17 -12.09
C ILE A 275 16.25 -2.91 -13.12
N GLY A 276 15.69 -3.20 -14.30
CA GLY A 276 16.40 -3.81 -15.42
C GLY A 276 17.58 -3.00 -15.93
N ALA A 277 17.36 -1.70 -16.19
CA ALA A 277 18.39 -0.77 -16.62
C ALA A 277 19.50 -0.60 -15.57
N PHE A 278 19.12 -0.49 -14.30
CA PHE A 278 20.04 -0.30 -13.18
C PHE A 278 20.89 -1.55 -12.94
N GLY A 279 20.29 -2.74 -12.92
CA GLY A 279 21.01 -4.00 -12.78
C GLY A 279 22.01 -4.24 -13.91
N SER A 280 21.63 -3.90 -15.14
CA SER A 280 22.53 -3.95 -16.30
C SER A 280 23.68 -2.94 -16.19
N SER A 281 23.37 -1.68 -15.87
CA SER A 281 24.37 -0.61 -15.70
C SER A 281 25.41 -0.94 -14.63
N PHE A 282 24.97 -1.49 -13.50
CA PHE A 282 25.82 -1.87 -12.38
C PHE A 282 26.82 -2.97 -12.78
N SER A 283 26.38 -3.95 -13.57
CA SER A 283 27.25 -5.01 -14.10
C SER A 283 28.32 -4.43 -15.02
N ILE A 284 27.92 -3.59 -15.97
CA ILE A 284 28.82 -3.16 -17.04
C ILE A 284 29.91 -2.19 -16.55
N ARG A 285 29.58 -1.28 -15.61
CA ARG A 285 30.58 -0.36 -15.02
C ARG A 285 31.77 -1.10 -14.41
N ARG A 286 31.52 -2.26 -13.80
CA ARG A 286 32.51 -3.04 -13.07
C ARG A 286 33.38 -3.92 -13.98
N PHE A 287 32.90 -4.31 -15.16
CA PHE A 287 33.57 -5.30 -16.03
C PHE A 287 34.14 -4.76 -17.34
N LEU A 288 33.75 -3.56 -17.80
CA LEU A 288 34.35 -2.93 -18.99
C LEU A 288 35.62 -2.11 -18.71
N HIS A 289 36.06 -2.00 -17.44
CA HIS A 289 37.37 -1.43 -17.06
C HIS A 289 38.49 -2.48 -17.19
N VAL A 290 38.56 -3.12 -18.36
CA VAL A 290 39.73 -3.80 -18.92
C VAL A 290 39.83 -3.43 -20.40
#